data_AF-A0A946IUU4-F1
#
_entry.id   AF-A0A946IUU4-F1
#
_cell.length_a   1.000
_cell.length_b   1.000
_cell.length_c   1.000
_cell.angle_alpha   90.00
_cell.angle_beta   90.00
_cell.angle_gamma   90.00
#
_symmetry.space_group_name_H-M   'P 1'
#
loop_
_entity.id
_entity.type
_entity.pdbx_description
1 polymer ?
#
loop_
_entity_poly.entity_id
_entity_poly.type
_entity_poly.pdbx_seq_one_letter_code
_entity_poly.pdbx_strand_id
1 'polypeptide(L)'
;ISKTQDLGFGGMLQSGTGGTIIISPTDGAVTPSGVQTTGATATRGEFFVNGEDGRSYSTTLDASVDLTGPVGATPMTATLTKDNTGVIFGGDILFIGGTLNVGINQAPGAYTGAFNVTVDY
;
A
#
# COMPACT_ATOMS: atom_id res chain seq x y z
N ILE A 1 -16.43 -6.40 -3.84
CA ILE A 1 -15.17 -5.66 -4.14
C ILE A 1 -14.19 -6.59 -4.86
N SER A 2 -13.41 -6.08 -5.81
CA SER A 2 -12.39 -6.86 -6.54
C SER A 2 -11.07 -6.08 -6.63
N LYS A 3 -9.94 -6.74 -6.39
CA LYS A 3 -8.60 -6.14 -6.52
C LYS A 3 -8.22 -6.01 -7.99
N THR A 4 -7.82 -4.82 -8.42
CA THR A 4 -7.34 -4.52 -9.78
C THR A 4 -5.84 -4.21 -9.82
N GLN A 5 -5.24 -3.75 -8.71
CA GLN A 5 -3.81 -3.49 -8.60
C GLN A 5 -3.29 -3.75 -7.17
N ASP A 6 -2.05 -4.25 -7.07
CA ASP A 6 -1.34 -4.41 -5.80
C ASP A 6 -0.65 -3.11 -5.36
N LEU A 7 -0.65 -2.87 -4.04
CA LEU A 7 0.18 -1.83 -3.44
C LEU A 7 1.65 -2.25 -3.49
N GLY A 8 2.46 -1.47 -4.21
CA GLY A 8 3.89 -1.73 -4.39
C GLY A 8 4.72 -0.51 -4.03
N PHE A 9 5.62 -0.64 -3.07
CA PHE A 9 6.54 0.44 -2.66
C PHE A 9 7.72 0.66 -3.62
N GLY A 10 7.78 -0.12 -4.70
CA GLY A 10 8.85 -0.05 -5.69
C GLY A 10 10.15 -0.66 -5.19
N GLY A 11 11.24 -0.34 -5.88
CA GLY A 11 12.57 -0.83 -5.57
C GLY A 11 13.40 0.22 -4.85
N MET A 12 14.28 -0.23 -3.97
CA MET A 12 15.07 0.64 -3.12
C MET A 12 16.49 0.12 -2.91
N LEU A 13 17.40 1.06 -2.67
CA LEU A 13 18.76 0.77 -2.26
C LEU A 13 18.81 0.58 -0.74
N GLN A 14 19.71 -0.29 -0.30
CA GLN A 14 20.01 -0.48 1.11
C GLN A 14 20.46 0.85 1.71
N SER A 15 19.89 1.21 2.88
CA SER A 15 20.25 2.40 3.64
C SER A 15 20.91 2.02 4.96
N GLY A 16 22.05 2.63 5.27
CA GLY A 16 22.73 2.45 6.55
C GLY A 16 22.04 3.17 7.73
N THR A 17 21.07 4.02 7.45
CA THR A 17 20.30 4.77 8.46
C THR A 17 18.84 4.35 8.54
N GLY A 18 18.36 3.54 7.58
CA GLY A 18 16.94 3.26 7.39
C GLY A 18 16.18 4.47 6.83
N GLY A 19 14.87 4.34 6.70
CA GLY A 19 14.00 5.42 6.23
C GLY A 19 12.58 4.97 5.93
N THR A 20 11.86 5.77 5.14
CA THR A 20 10.46 5.53 4.80
C THR A 20 10.16 5.79 3.33
N ILE A 21 9.13 5.12 2.83
CA ILE A 21 8.51 5.40 1.52
C ILE A 21 7.03 5.59 1.74
N ILE A 22 6.52 6.76 1.38
CA ILE A 22 5.10 7.09 1.47
C ILE A 22 4.48 7.03 0.08
N ILE A 23 3.38 6.30 -0.07
CA ILE A 23 2.50 6.33 -1.24
C ILE A 23 1.18 6.95 -0.81
N SER A 24 0.84 8.08 -1.43
CA SER A 24 -0.44 8.73 -1.21
C SER A 24 -1.55 7.99 -1.95
N PRO A 25 -2.63 7.56 -1.27
CA PRO A 25 -3.77 6.93 -1.95
C PRO A 25 -4.49 7.92 -2.87
N THR A 26 -4.53 9.21 -2.52
CA THR A 26 -5.31 10.24 -3.23
C THR A 26 -4.74 10.59 -4.61
N ASP A 27 -3.44 10.84 -4.71
CA ASP A 27 -2.79 11.34 -5.93
C ASP A 27 -1.69 10.40 -6.47
N GLY A 28 -1.31 9.38 -5.69
CA GLY A 28 -0.28 8.41 -6.10
C GLY A 28 1.13 8.93 -5.95
N ALA A 29 1.32 10.09 -5.30
CA ALA A 29 2.63 10.64 -5.04
C ALA A 29 3.48 9.68 -4.19
N VAL A 30 4.74 9.51 -4.60
CA VAL A 30 5.73 8.66 -3.93
C VAL A 30 6.77 9.54 -3.28
N THR A 31 6.85 9.49 -1.95
CA THR A 31 7.74 10.36 -1.16
C THR A 31 8.73 9.50 -0.35
N PRO A 32 9.95 9.27 -0.85
CA PRO A 32 11.00 8.61 -0.08
C PRO A 32 11.68 9.58 0.91
N SER A 33 12.10 9.07 2.06
CA SER A 33 12.88 9.80 3.07
C SER A 33 13.90 8.87 3.72
N GLY A 34 15.18 9.25 3.75
CA GLY A 34 16.27 8.43 4.32
C GLY A 34 16.64 7.18 3.50
N VAL A 35 15.94 6.93 2.39
CA VAL A 35 16.18 5.82 1.45
C VAL A 35 16.24 6.35 0.02
N GLN A 36 16.95 5.64 -0.85
CA GLN A 36 17.06 5.96 -2.27
C GLN A 36 16.27 4.93 -3.09
N THR A 37 15.45 5.39 -4.02
CA THR A 37 14.66 4.53 -4.91
C THR A 37 15.50 4.07 -6.11
N THR A 38 15.36 2.82 -6.54
CA THR A 38 16.11 2.26 -7.69
C THR A 38 15.46 2.53 -9.05
N GLY A 39 14.37 3.29 -9.08
CA GLY A 39 13.60 3.58 -10.30
C GLY A 39 12.56 2.51 -10.66
N ALA A 40 12.48 1.40 -9.93
CA ALA A 40 11.34 0.49 -10.04
C ALA A 40 10.07 1.21 -9.56
N THR A 41 9.04 1.20 -10.41
CA THR A 41 7.82 1.99 -10.24
C THR A 41 7.03 1.51 -9.03
N ALA A 42 6.73 2.44 -8.12
CA ALA A 42 5.78 2.23 -7.06
C ALA A 42 4.34 2.34 -7.59
N THR A 43 3.42 1.56 -7.03
CA THR A 43 2.01 1.45 -7.44
C THR A 43 1.10 1.59 -6.23
N ARG A 44 -0.05 2.23 -6.42
CA ARG A 44 -1.12 2.20 -5.41
C ARG A 44 -1.83 0.85 -5.46
N GLY A 45 -2.35 0.40 -4.32
CA GLY A 45 -3.36 -0.65 -4.35
C GLY A 45 -4.63 -0.08 -4.95
N GLU A 46 -5.30 -0.85 -5.80
CA GLU A 46 -6.55 -0.43 -6.43
C GLU A 46 -7.59 -1.55 -6.28
N PHE A 47 -8.79 -1.16 -5.86
CA PHE A 47 -9.93 -2.06 -5.75
C PHE A 47 -11.16 -1.42 -6.38
N PHE A 48 -11.85 -2.21 -7.20
CA PHE A 48 -13.12 -1.82 -7.78
C PHE A 48 -14.27 -2.25 -6.86
N VAL A 49 -15.03 -1.26 -6.38
CA VAL A 49 -16.22 -1.44 -5.55
C VAL A 49 -17.43 -1.47 -6.47
N ASN A 50 -18.10 -2.62 -6.49
CA ASN A 50 -19.36 -2.81 -7.21
C ASN A 50 -20.52 -2.75 -6.23
N GLY A 51 -21.71 -2.37 -6.71
CA GLY A 51 -22.96 -2.43 -5.97
C GLY A 51 -24.08 -1.74 -6.75
N GLU A 52 -25.22 -1.57 -6.09
CA GLU A 52 -26.37 -0.88 -6.67
C GLU A 52 -26.17 0.64 -6.62
N ASP A 53 -26.52 1.31 -7.71
CA ASP A 53 -26.41 2.76 -7.83
C ASP A 53 -27.22 3.48 -6.75
N GLY A 54 -26.61 4.50 -6.15
CA GLY A 54 -27.22 5.29 -5.08
C GLY A 54 -27.04 4.70 -3.68
N ARG A 55 -26.43 3.52 -3.52
CA ARG A 55 -26.07 2.99 -2.18
C ARG A 55 -24.79 3.64 -1.65
N SER A 56 -24.87 4.14 -0.43
CA SER A 56 -23.68 4.49 0.36
C SER A 56 -22.97 3.21 0.79
N TYR A 57 -21.65 3.26 0.86
CA TYR A 57 -20.85 2.17 1.41
C TYR A 57 -19.75 2.71 2.30
N SER A 58 -19.32 1.90 3.27
CA SER A 58 -18.09 2.14 4.02
C SER A 58 -17.08 1.06 3.72
N THR A 59 -15.82 1.36 3.99
CA THR A 59 -14.74 0.39 3.86
C THR A 59 -13.99 0.28 5.17
N THR A 60 -13.46 -0.90 5.46
CA THR A 60 -12.48 -1.11 6.53
C THR A 60 -11.21 -1.70 5.93
N LEU A 61 -10.07 -1.29 6.48
CA LEU A 61 -8.73 -1.62 5.99
C LEU A 61 -7.87 -1.95 7.21
N ASP A 62 -7.05 -3.00 7.11
CA ASP A 62 -6.06 -3.29 8.15
C ASP A 62 -5.12 -2.09 8.32
N ALA A 63 -4.90 -1.65 9.56
CA ALA A 63 -4.09 -0.45 9.83
C ALA A 63 -2.62 -0.60 9.40
N SER A 64 -2.11 -1.83 9.40
CA SER A 64 -0.74 -2.14 9.03
C SER A 64 -0.59 -3.57 8.53
N VAL A 65 0.50 -3.83 7.82
CA VAL A 65 0.91 -5.16 7.37
C VAL A 65 2.40 -5.34 7.56
N ASP A 66 2.79 -6.53 8.01
CA ASP A 66 4.20 -6.94 8.02
C ASP A 66 4.56 -7.59 6.69
N LEU A 67 5.70 -7.17 6.14
CA LEU A 67 6.26 -7.72 4.92
C LEU A 67 7.40 -8.65 5.28
N THR A 68 7.26 -9.90 4.88
CA THR A 68 8.27 -10.94 5.05
C THR A 68 9.24 -10.90 3.87
N GLY A 69 10.53 -10.79 4.19
CA GLY A 69 11.61 -10.80 3.22
C GLY A 69 12.23 -12.19 3.01
N PRO A 70 13.39 -12.25 2.34
CA PRO A 70 14.18 -13.47 2.21
C PRO A 70 14.56 -14.09 3.57
N VAL A 71 14.96 -15.36 3.57
CA VAL A 71 15.38 -16.06 4.79
C VAL A 71 16.50 -15.29 5.51
N GLY A 72 16.30 -15.02 6.81
CA GLY A 72 17.24 -14.28 7.64
C GLY A 72 17.13 -12.75 7.55
N ALA A 73 16.22 -12.22 6.72
CA ALA A 73 15.93 -10.80 6.68
C ALA A 73 15.02 -10.38 7.84
N THR A 74 15.27 -9.20 8.39
CA THR A 74 14.33 -8.54 9.32
C THR A 74 13.04 -8.18 8.56
N PRO A 75 11.84 -8.46 9.08
CA PRO A 75 10.60 -8.00 8.46
C PRO A 75 10.55 -6.47 8.34
N MET A 76 9.82 -5.97 7.35
CA MET A 76 9.46 -4.56 7.26
C MET A 76 7.99 -4.40 7.68
N THR A 77 7.57 -3.21 8.08
CA THR A 77 6.16 -2.92 8.38
C THR A 77 5.68 -1.74 7.54
N ALA A 78 4.52 -1.90 6.92
CA ALA A 78 3.82 -0.83 6.22
C ALA A 78 2.55 -0.43 6.98
N THR A 79 2.41 0.85 7.29
CA THR A 79 1.14 1.43 7.75
C THR A 79 0.29 1.74 6.53
N LEU A 80 -0.97 1.32 6.50
CA LEU A 80 -1.83 1.43 5.32
C LEU A 80 -2.80 2.60 5.46
N THR A 81 -3.07 3.27 4.34
CA THR A 81 -4.03 4.37 4.24
C THR A 81 -4.87 4.20 2.98
N LYS A 82 -6.03 4.84 2.93
CA LYS A 82 -6.96 4.80 1.79
C LYS A 82 -7.51 6.18 1.50
N ASP A 83 -8.00 6.39 0.29
CA ASP A 83 -8.49 7.69 -0.16
C ASP A 83 -9.94 7.99 0.26
N ASN A 84 -10.86 7.01 0.32
CA ASN A 84 -12.25 7.32 0.71
C ASN A 84 -13.20 6.15 1.08
N THR A 85 -14.41 6.53 1.49
CA THR A 85 -15.73 5.85 1.43
C THR A 85 -16.67 6.63 0.49
N GLY A 86 -17.57 5.97 -0.25
CA GLY A 86 -18.32 6.64 -1.33
C GLY A 86 -19.81 6.29 -1.41
N VAL A 87 -20.42 6.78 -2.49
CA VAL A 87 -21.74 6.36 -2.97
C VAL A 87 -21.53 5.74 -4.34
N ILE A 88 -22.11 4.58 -4.57
CA ILE A 88 -21.90 3.82 -5.79
C ILE A 88 -22.69 4.48 -6.94
N PHE A 89 -22.02 4.73 -8.06
CA PHE A 89 -22.65 5.21 -9.28
C PHE A 89 -21.95 4.63 -10.52
N GLY A 90 -22.42 3.48 -10.99
CA GLY A 90 -21.74 2.66 -12.00
C GLY A 90 -20.50 1.92 -11.47
N GLY A 91 -20.31 1.92 -10.15
CA GLY A 91 -19.11 1.45 -9.46
C GLY A 91 -18.33 2.59 -8.80
N ASP A 92 -17.30 2.24 -8.02
CA ASP A 92 -16.37 3.19 -7.42
C ASP A 92 -14.96 2.58 -7.34
N ILE A 93 -13.92 3.41 -7.31
CA ILE A 93 -12.53 2.98 -7.21
C ILE A 93 -11.99 3.38 -5.85
N LEU A 94 -11.54 2.40 -5.09
CA LEU A 94 -10.84 2.59 -3.83
C LEU A 94 -9.33 2.48 -4.06
N PHE A 95 -8.60 3.53 -3.71
CA PHE A 95 -7.15 3.53 -3.74
C PHE A 95 -6.56 3.31 -2.35
N ILE A 96 -5.59 2.41 -2.28
CA ILE A 96 -4.82 2.10 -1.08
C ILE A 96 -3.38 2.60 -1.26
N GLY A 97 -2.91 3.33 -0.27
CA GLY A 97 -1.55 3.79 -0.12
C GLY A 97 -1.00 3.36 1.22
N GLY A 98 0.09 3.98 1.64
CA GLY A 98 0.68 3.67 2.93
C GLY A 98 2.07 4.22 3.10
N THR A 99 2.65 3.94 4.26
CA THR A 99 4.02 4.28 4.61
C THR A 99 4.77 3.00 4.94
N LEU A 100 5.74 2.63 4.13
CA LEU A 100 6.65 1.54 4.40
C LEU A 100 7.81 2.05 5.26
N ASN A 101 8.05 1.40 6.40
CA ASN A 101 9.23 1.63 7.22
C ASN A 101 10.31 0.64 6.83
N VAL A 102 11.50 1.15 6.53
CA VAL A 102 12.62 0.35 6.08
C VAL A 102 13.77 0.47 7.07
N GLY A 103 14.14 -0.67 7.62
CA GLY A 103 15.18 -0.77 8.63
C GLY A 103 16.57 -0.43 8.10
N ILE A 104 17.47 -0.21 9.05
CA ILE A 104 18.90 -0.08 8.78
C ILE A 104 19.42 -1.39 8.18
N ASN A 105 20.26 -1.29 7.15
CA ASN A 105 20.94 -2.42 6.50
C ASN A 105 19.98 -3.53 6.06
N GLN A 106 18.76 -3.15 5.65
CA GLN A 106 17.75 -4.08 5.19
C GLN A 106 18.29 -5.00 4.08
N ALA A 107 18.07 -6.30 4.23
CA ALA A 107 18.62 -7.28 3.30
C ALA A 107 17.99 -7.11 1.90
N PRO A 108 18.78 -7.22 0.81
CA PRO A 108 18.24 -7.12 -0.54
C PRO A 108 17.31 -8.31 -0.84
N GLY A 109 16.18 -8.03 -1.48
CA GLY A 109 15.22 -9.05 -1.91
C GLY A 109 13.79 -8.53 -1.95
N ALA A 110 12.87 -9.40 -2.35
CA ALA A 110 11.44 -9.10 -2.35
C ALA A 110 10.86 -9.24 -0.94
N TYR A 111 10.07 -8.26 -0.53
CA TYR A 111 9.31 -8.27 0.72
C TYR A 111 7.83 -8.30 0.36
N THR A 112 7.09 -9.25 0.92
CA THR A 112 5.67 -9.44 0.60
C THR A 112 4.86 -9.64 1.87
N GLY A 113 3.62 -9.13 1.84
CA GLY A 113 2.65 -9.26 2.92
C GLY A 113 1.24 -9.20 2.34
N ALA A 114 0.24 -9.52 3.16
CA ALA A 114 -1.17 -9.46 2.78
C ALA A 114 -1.95 -8.67 3.82
N PHE A 115 -2.92 -7.88 3.36
CA PHE A 115 -3.84 -7.11 4.19
C PHE A 115 -5.27 -7.29 3.67
N ASN A 116 -6.24 -7.02 4.52
CA ASN A 116 -7.65 -7.14 4.21
C ASN A 116 -8.29 -5.79 3.92
N VAL A 117 -9.24 -5.81 2.98
CA VAL A 117 -10.14 -4.71 2.68
C VAL A 117 -11.56 -5.27 2.71
N THR A 118 -12.41 -4.69 3.55
CA THR A 118 -13.83 -5.05 3.62
C THR A 118 -14.67 -3.88 3.13
N VAL A 119 -15.77 -4.18 2.46
CA VAL A 119 -16.79 -3.21 2.06
C VAL A 119 -18.10 -3.57 2.75
N ASP A 120 -18.71 -2.58 3.38
CA ASP A 120 -19.99 -2.67 4.07
C ASP A 120 -21.02 -1.80 3.33
N TYR A 121 -22.22 -2.33 3.10
CA TYR A 121 -23.29 -1.74 2.28
C TYR A 121 -24.63 -1.61 3.04
#